data_AF-A0A1F8SQD6-F1
#
_entry.id   AF-A0A1F8SQD6-F1
#
_cell.length_a   1.000
_cell.length_b   1.000
_cell.length_c   1.000
_cell.angle_alpha   90.00
_cell.angle_beta   90.00
_cell.angle_gamma   90.00
#
_symmetry.space_group_name_H-M   'P 1'
#
loop_
_entity.id
_entity.type
_entity.pdbx_description
1 polymer ?
#
loop_
_entity_poly.entity_id
_entity_poly.type
_entity_poly.pdbx_seq_one_letter_code
_entity_poly.pdbx_strand_id
1 'polypeptide(L)'
;MFYHARLEHWPVIDLSSSLTVIHQDHDYSHLPGGQPHYQMPESFQNIHLAGGRRTIFTLLDADYTLHSGKLQRIPLRGKRFWRRFETYPLIQWKSYPLAEFTYAVCHPIKAIEELCGRLAYKINTYRHQQT
;
A
#
# COMPACT_ATOMS: atom_id res chain seq x y z
N MET A 1 -10.80 4.30 0.65
CA MET A 1 -9.84 3.45 -0.10
C MET A 1 -9.65 2.12 0.61
N PHE A 2 -9.24 1.06 -0.11
CA PHE A 2 -9.31 -0.37 0.29
C PHE A 2 -9.06 -0.68 1.76
N TYR A 3 -8.03 -0.12 2.38
CA TYR A 3 -7.72 -0.34 3.80
C TYR A 3 -8.91 -0.06 4.71
N HIS A 4 -9.59 1.07 4.53
CA HIS A 4 -10.75 1.42 5.35
C HIS A 4 -11.90 0.43 5.16
N ALA A 5 -12.21 0.03 3.92
CA ALA A 5 -13.21 -1.01 3.66
C ALA A 5 -12.84 -2.33 4.37
N ARG A 6 -11.55 -2.71 4.39
CA ARG A 6 -11.08 -3.92 5.06
C ARG A 6 -11.15 -3.81 6.59
N LEU A 7 -10.87 -2.64 7.16
CA LEU A 7 -11.06 -2.36 8.59
C LEU A 7 -12.52 -2.46 8.99
N GLU A 8 -13.43 -1.94 8.17
CA GLU A 8 -14.88 -1.98 8.41
C GLU A 8 -15.53 -3.31 7.98
N HIS A 9 -14.71 -4.30 7.57
CA HIS A 9 -15.16 -5.61 7.08
C HIS A 9 -16.12 -5.55 5.89
N TRP A 10 -16.06 -4.49 5.10
CA TRP A 10 -16.82 -4.36 3.86
C TRP A 10 -16.22 -5.24 2.77
N PRO A 11 -17.05 -5.92 1.94
CA PRO A 11 -16.57 -6.69 0.81
C PRO A 11 -15.79 -5.81 -0.18
N VAL A 12 -14.53 -6.16 -0.45
CA VAL A 12 -13.76 -5.55 -1.53
C VAL A 12 -13.88 -6.42 -2.78
N ILE A 13 -14.39 -5.85 -3.87
CA ILE A 13 -14.67 -6.58 -5.12
C ILE A 13 -13.70 -6.12 -6.20
N ASP A 14 -12.95 -7.06 -6.77
CA ASP A 14 -12.09 -6.87 -7.93
C ASP A 14 -12.91 -7.00 -9.22
N LEU A 15 -13.07 -5.87 -9.92
CA LEU A 15 -13.82 -5.77 -11.18
C LEU A 15 -12.92 -5.87 -12.42
N SER A 16 -11.62 -6.11 -12.26
CA SER A 16 -10.64 -6.02 -13.36
C SER A 16 -10.98 -6.90 -14.56
N SER A 17 -11.60 -8.06 -14.35
CA SER A 17 -12.03 -8.98 -15.42
C SER A 17 -13.39 -8.66 -16.04
N SER A 18 -14.18 -7.77 -15.45
CA SER A 18 -15.56 -7.48 -15.87
C SER A 18 -15.77 -6.05 -16.39
N LEU A 19 -14.89 -5.11 -16.04
CA LEU A 19 -15.07 -3.70 -16.38
C LEU A 19 -13.76 -3.09 -16.87
N THR A 20 -13.82 -2.43 -18.02
CA THR A 20 -12.70 -1.64 -18.53
C THR A 20 -12.76 -0.25 -17.91
N VAL A 21 -11.75 0.09 -17.12
CA VAL A 21 -11.57 1.44 -16.57
C VAL A 21 -10.74 2.25 -17.56
N ILE A 22 -11.30 3.33 -18.08
CA ILE A 22 -10.55 4.29 -18.90
C ILE A 22 -10.01 5.36 -17.97
N HIS A 23 -8.68 5.44 -17.83
CA HIS A 23 -8.00 6.47 -17.08
C HIS A 23 -7.39 7.49 -18.05
N GLN A 24 -7.44 8.78 -17.70
CA GLN A 24 -6.75 9.81 -18.48
C GLN A 24 -5.25 9.62 -18.30
N ASP A 25 -4.48 9.76 -19.38
CA ASP A 25 -3.03 9.80 -19.27
C ASP A 25 -2.64 11.16 -18.66
N HIS A 26 -1.96 11.11 -17.53
CA HIS A 26 -1.52 12.30 -16.82
C HIS A 26 -0.06 12.53 -17.20
N ASP A 27 0.20 13.56 -18.00
CA ASP A 27 1.57 13.91 -18.44
C ASP A 27 2.44 14.52 -17.32
N TYR A 28 1.82 14.82 -16.17
CA TYR A 28 2.42 15.46 -14.99
C TYR A 28 3.20 16.75 -15.30
N SER A 29 2.95 17.40 -16.44
CA SER A 29 3.70 18.57 -16.91
C SER A 29 3.60 19.78 -15.97
N HIS A 30 2.54 19.83 -15.16
CA HIS A 30 2.32 20.83 -14.13
C HIS A 30 3.18 20.64 -12.86
N LEU A 31 3.87 19.51 -12.70
CA LEU A 31 4.77 19.25 -11.57
C LEU A 31 6.22 19.63 -11.91
N PRO A 32 7.06 19.96 -10.90
CA PRO A 32 8.46 20.25 -11.13
C PRO A 32 9.17 19.15 -11.94
N GLY A 33 9.76 19.53 -13.08
CA GLY A 33 10.46 18.61 -13.98
C GLY A 33 9.56 17.65 -14.78
N GLY A 34 8.23 17.85 -14.76
CA GLY A 34 7.26 17.01 -15.49
C GLY A 34 7.23 15.57 -15.00
N GLN A 35 7.71 15.30 -13.77
CA GLN A 35 7.83 13.94 -13.25
C GLN A 35 6.60 13.55 -12.42
N PRO A 36 6.23 12.25 -12.42
CA PRO A 36 5.20 11.76 -11.51
C PRO A 36 5.54 12.05 -10.05
N HIS A 37 4.51 12.40 -9.28
CA HIS A 37 4.64 12.81 -7.88
C HIS A 37 5.20 11.77 -6.89
N TYR A 38 5.47 10.52 -7.30
CA TYR A 38 5.66 9.36 -6.41
C TYR A 38 6.78 9.48 -5.37
N GLN A 39 7.74 10.40 -5.55
CA GLN A 39 8.89 10.58 -4.65
C GLN A 39 9.03 12.03 -4.13
N MET A 40 7.99 12.85 -4.27
CA MET A 40 7.99 14.22 -3.75
C MET A 40 7.63 14.25 -2.25
N PRO A 41 8.05 15.29 -1.50
CA PRO A 41 7.69 15.47 -0.09
C PRO A 41 6.19 15.31 0.19
N GLU A 42 5.35 15.85 -0.69
CA GLU A 42 3.89 15.78 -0.63
C GLU A 42 3.39 14.35 -0.69
N SER A 43 4.04 13.47 -1.46
CA SER A 43 3.66 12.05 -1.53
C SER A 43 3.95 11.32 -0.23
N PHE A 44 5.06 11.64 0.45
CA PHE A 44 5.32 11.07 1.77
C PHE A 44 4.31 11.56 2.81
N GLN A 45 3.92 12.84 2.74
CA GLN A 45 2.88 13.40 3.59
C GLN A 45 1.52 12.73 3.33
N ASN A 46 1.15 12.53 2.05
CA ASN A 46 -0.07 11.83 1.68
C ASN A 46 -0.10 10.39 2.21
N ILE A 47 1.02 9.66 2.13
CA ILE A 47 1.13 8.32 2.72
C ILE A 47 0.96 8.37 4.24
N HIS A 48 1.56 9.35 4.91
CA HIS A 48 1.41 9.51 6.36
C HIS A 48 -0.06 9.77 6.74
N LEU A 49 -0.72 10.71 6.06
CA LEU A 49 -2.14 11.04 6.27
C LEU A 49 -3.06 9.85 5.93
N ALA A 50 -2.69 9.01 4.98
CA ALA A 50 -3.40 7.77 4.65
C ALA A 50 -3.22 6.64 5.69
N GLY A 51 -2.48 6.89 6.77
CA GLY A 51 -2.24 5.92 7.85
C GLY A 51 -0.92 5.16 7.75
N GLY A 52 -0.02 5.55 6.85
CA GLY A 52 1.33 4.99 6.72
C GLY A 52 1.46 3.92 5.63
N ARG A 53 2.69 3.41 5.44
CA ARG A 53 3.00 2.53 4.31
C ARG A 53 2.30 1.16 4.39
N ARG A 54 2.00 0.67 5.60
CA ARG A 54 1.27 -0.61 5.75
C ARG A 54 -0.20 -0.52 5.37
N THR A 55 -0.78 0.67 5.29
CA THR A 55 -2.19 0.87 4.89
C THR A 55 -2.38 0.95 3.38
N ILE A 56 -1.31 0.79 2.60
CA ILE A 56 -1.37 0.72 1.14
C ILE A 56 -1.76 -0.71 0.72
N PHE A 57 -3.01 -0.84 0.27
CA PHE A 57 -3.62 -2.10 -0.10
C PHE A 57 -3.66 -2.26 -1.62
N THR A 58 -3.67 -3.51 -2.09
CA THR A 58 -3.62 -3.87 -3.51
C THR A 58 -4.77 -4.81 -3.87
N LEU A 59 -4.86 -5.26 -5.12
CA LEU A 59 -5.81 -6.28 -5.55
C LEU A 59 -5.65 -7.63 -4.80
N LEU A 60 -4.49 -7.88 -4.17
CA LEU A 60 -4.33 -9.06 -3.30
C LEU A 60 -5.24 -9.01 -2.06
N ASP A 61 -5.67 -7.81 -1.65
CA ASP A 61 -6.52 -7.58 -0.50
C ASP A 61 -8.03 -7.62 -0.84
N ALA A 62 -8.38 -7.84 -2.11
CA ALA A 62 -9.77 -8.03 -2.54
C ALA A 62 -10.34 -9.38 -2.06
N ASP A 63 -11.64 -9.38 -1.74
CA ASP A 63 -12.35 -10.57 -1.28
C ASP A 63 -12.99 -11.36 -2.40
N TYR A 64 -13.57 -10.65 -3.36
CA TYR A 64 -14.36 -11.22 -4.44
C TYR A 64 -13.84 -10.74 -5.78
N THR A 65 -14.10 -11.51 -6.82
CA THR A 65 -14.03 -11.03 -8.20
C THR A 65 -15.42 -11.07 -8.82
N LEU A 66 -15.70 -10.13 -9.72
CA LEU A 66 -16.89 -10.23 -10.57
C LEU A 66 -16.48 -10.90 -11.88
N HIS A 67 -17.14 -12.00 -12.22
CA HIS A 67 -16.95 -12.71 -13.48
C HIS A 67 -18.30 -13.09 -14.08
N SER A 68 -18.57 -12.65 -15.31
CA SER A 68 -19.83 -12.89 -16.03
C SER A 68 -21.08 -12.54 -15.20
N GLY A 69 -21.05 -11.38 -14.53
CA GLY A 69 -22.15 -10.90 -13.69
C GLY A 69 -22.34 -11.65 -12.37
N LYS A 70 -21.45 -12.60 -12.01
CA LYS A 70 -21.50 -13.36 -10.76
C LYS A 70 -20.33 -13.00 -9.86
N LEU A 71 -20.64 -12.76 -8.58
CA LEU A 71 -19.61 -12.60 -7.54
C LEU A 71 -19.02 -13.96 -7.17
N GLN A 72 -17.70 -14.08 -7.24
CA GLN A 72 -16.96 -15.27 -6.87
C GLN A 72 -15.97 -14.95 -5.75
N ARG A 73 -15.98 -15.74 -4.68
CA ARG A 73 -15.03 -15.59 -3.57
C ARG A 73 -13.63 -15.95 -4.07
N ILE A 74 -12.67 -15.08 -3.82
CA ILE A 74 -11.27 -15.35 -4.14
C ILE A 74 -10.70 -16.30 -3.07
N PRO A 75 -10.13 -17.45 -3.46
CA PRO A 75 -9.56 -18.40 -2.50
C PRO A 75 -8.27 -17.87 -1.87
N LEU A 76 -8.06 -18.16 -0.60
CA LEU A 76 -6.84 -17.82 0.14
C LEU A 76 -5.73 -18.83 -0.15
N ARG A 77 -5.03 -18.67 -1.28
CA ARG A 77 -3.92 -19.54 -1.68
C ARG A 77 -2.69 -18.74 -2.09
N GLY A 78 -1.51 -19.33 -1.93
CA GLY A 78 -0.23 -18.76 -2.35
C GLY A 78 0.01 -17.34 -1.81
N LYS A 79 0.26 -16.38 -2.70
CA LYS A 79 0.54 -14.97 -2.35
C LYS A 79 -0.59 -14.33 -1.54
N ARG A 80 -1.85 -14.69 -1.77
CA ARG A 80 -3.00 -14.13 -1.03
C ARG A 80 -3.05 -14.62 0.41
N PHE A 81 -2.66 -15.87 0.65
CA PHE A 81 -2.56 -16.39 2.01
C PHE A 81 -1.51 -15.61 2.80
N TRP A 82 -0.30 -15.49 2.27
CA TRP A 82 0.78 -14.73 2.91
C TRP A 82 0.44 -13.25 3.09
N ARG A 83 -0.21 -12.62 2.10
CA ARG A 83 -0.68 -11.24 2.24
C ARG A 83 -1.72 -11.10 3.35
N ARG A 84 -2.66 -12.04 3.48
CA ARG A 84 -3.64 -12.03 4.57
C ARG A 84 -2.98 -12.22 5.93
N PHE A 85 -2.00 -13.11 6.03
CA PHE A 85 -1.19 -13.27 7.24
C PHE A 85 -0.45 -11.96 7.61
N GLU A 86 0.25 -11.36 6.65
CA GLU A 86 0.99 -10.12 6.82
C GLU A 86 0.11 -8.97 7.33
N THR A 87 -1.06 -8.78 6.71
CA THR A 87 -2.01 -7.70 7.03
C THR A 87 -2.92 -7.98 8.22
N TYR A 88 -2.93 -9.21 8.74
CA TYR A 88 -3.85 -9.64 9.80
C TYR A 88 -3.78 -8.76 11.06
N PRO A 89 -2.60 -8.45 11.62
CA PRO A 89 -2.52 -7.60 12.82
C PRO A 89 -3.04 -6.18 12.59
N LEU A 90 -2.85 -5.67 11.37
CA LEU A 90 -3.31 -4.33 10.99
C LEU A 90 -4.83 -4.26 10.89
N ILE A 91 -5.47 -5.30 10.35
CA ILE A 91 -6.92 -5.33 10.12
C ILE A 91 -7.69 -5.79 11.36
N GLN A 92 -7.26 -6.88 12.00
CA GLN A 92 -8.02 -7.51 13.08
C GLN A 92 -7.71 -6.90 14.45
N TRP A 93 -6.43 -6.57 14.70
CA TRP A 93 -6.01 -6.01 15.98
C TRP A 93 -5.77 -4.51 15.92
N LYS A 94 -5.91 -3.90 14.74
CA LYS A 94 -5.67 -2.46 14.51
C LYS A 94 -4.30 -2.00 15.03
N SER A 95 -3.31 -2.90 14.98
CA SER A 95 -1.98 -2.65 15.56
C SER A 95 -0.95 -2.44 14.46
N TYR A 96 -0.53 -1.18 14.30
CA TYR A 96 0.50 -0.80 13.35
C TYR A 96 1.89 -1.38 13.69
N PRO A 97 2.36 -1.40 14.96
CA PRO A 97 3.66 -1.99 15.30
C PRO A 97 3.74 -3.48 14.96
N LEU A 98 2.67 -4.24 15.23
CA LEU A 98 2.59 -5.65 14.87
C LEU A 98 2.56 -5.85 13.34
N ALA A 99 1.95 -4.92 12.60
CA ALA A 99 1.96 -4.95 11.13
C ALA A 99 3.35 -4.67 10.54
N GLU A 100 4.13 -3.76 11.13
CA GLU A 100 5.53 -3.55 10.73
C GLU A 100 6.37 -4.79 11.02
N PHE A 101 6.15 -5.46 12.16
CA PHE A 101 6.81 -6.71 12.50
C PHE A 101 6.47 -7.83 11.50
N THR A 102 5.19 -8.10 11.24
CA THR A 102 4.80 -9.15 10.28
C THR A 102 5.28 -8.86 8.88
N TYR A 103 5.30 -7.59 8.46
CA TYR A 103 5.92 -7.18 7.20
C TYR A 103 7.41 -7.50 7.17
N ALA A 104 8.17 -7.17 8.22
CA ALA A 104 9.60 -7.44 8.29
C ALA A 104 9.91 -8.95 8.23
N VAL A 105 9.07 -9.78 8.84
CA VAL A 105 9.18 -11.25 8.74
C VAL A 105 8.89 -11.74 7.32
N CYS A 106 7.87 -11.20 6.65
CA CYS A 106 7.48 -11.65 5.30
C CYS A 106 8.37 -11.10 4.19
N HIS A 107 8.99 -9.92 4.38
CA HIS A 107 9.81 -9.21 3.39
C HIS A 107 11.11 -8.65 4.01
N PRO A 108 12.01 -9.51 4.51
CA PRO A 108 13.17 -9.07 5.30
C PRO A 108 14.10 -8.14 4.54
N ILE A 109 14.39 -8.44 3.26
CA ILE A 109 15.26 -7.60 2.42
C ILE A 109 14.67 -6.21 2.26
N LYS A 110 13.37 -6.11 1.92
CA LYS A 110 12.70 -4.81 1.75
C LYS A 110 12.59 -4.03 3.06
N ALA A 111 12.44 -4.72 4.19
CA ALA A 111 12.43 -4.08 5.50
C ALA A 111 13.79 -3.48 5.85
N ILE A 112 14.88 -4.19 5.52
CA ILE A 112 16.25 -3.67 5.68
C ILE A 112 16.47 -2.46 4.75
N GLU A 113 16.10 -2.57 3.48
CA GLU A 113 16.19 -1.45 2.52
C GLU A 113 15.43 -0.21 3.01
N GLU A 114 14.21 -0.39 3.53
CA GLU A 114 13.40 0.69 4.09
C GLU A 114 14.05 1.31 5.34
N LEU A 115 14.64 0.50 6.21
CA LEU A 115 15.37 0.97 7.38
C LEU A 115 16.61 1.77 6.98
N CYS A 116 17.45 1.23 6.09
CA CYS A 116 18.64 1.90 5.57
C CYS A 116 18.27 3.22 4.87
N GLY A 117 17.21 3.23 4.06
CA GLY A 117 16.70 4.44 3.41
C GLY A 117 16.25 5.50 4.41
N ARG A 118 15.51 5.11 5.46
CA ARG A 118 15.08 6.03 6.54
C ARG A 118 16.28 6.62 7.29
N LEU A 119 17.32 5.83 7.55
CA LEU A 119 18.55 6.29 8.20
C LEU A 119 19.32 7.27 7.33
N ALA A 120 19.53 6.93 6.05
CA ALA A 120 20.20 7.80 5.09
C ALA A 120 19.47 9.14 4.93
N TYR A 121 18.14 9.12 4.83
CA TYR A 121 17.32 10.33 4.79
C TYR A 121 17.55 11.22 6.02
N LYS A 122 17.43 10.65 7.24
CA LYS A 122 17.65 11.40 8.49
C LYS A 122 19.03 12.04 8.57
N ILE A 123 20.08 11.32 8.18
CA ILE A 123 21.46 11.83 8.17
C ILE A 123 21.59 13.01 7.19
N ASN A 124 21.03 12.89 5.98
CA ASN A 124 21.10 13.95 4.98
C ASN A 124 20.28 15.19 5.37
N THR A 125 19.08 15.02 5.92
CA THR A 125 18.27 16.14 6.43
C THR A 125 18.99 16.90 7.54
N TYR A 126 19.63 16.18 8.47
CA TYR A 126 20.40 16.79 9.56
C TYR A 126 21.59 17.62 9.03
N ARG A 127 22.30 17.12 8.02
CA ARG A 127 23.41 17.84 7.38
C ARG A 127 22.97 19.14 6.70
N HIS A 128 21.83 19.14 6.02
CA HIS A 128 21.30 20.34 5.35
C HIS A 128 20.76 21.42 6.32
N GLN A 129 20.45 21.08 7.57
CA GLN A 129 20.01 22.04 8.58
C GLN A 129 21.18 22.75 9.29
N GLN A 130 22.43 22.33 9.06
CA GLN A 130 23.63 22.89 9.70
C GLN A 130 24.47 23.80 8.76
N THR A 131 24.05 23.94 7.50
CA THR A 131 24.65 24.83 6.50
C THR A 131 23.73 25.99 6.21
#